data_AF-A0A3B8MIA3-F1
#
_entry.id   AF-A0A3B8MIA3-F1
#
_cell.length_a   1.000
_cell.length_b   1.000
_cell.length_c   1.000
_cell.angle_alpha   90.00
_cell.angle_beta   90.00
_cell.angle_gamma   90.00
#
_symmetry.space_group_name_H-M   'P 1'
#
loop_
_entity.id
_entity.type
_entity.pdbx_description
1 polymer ?
#
loop_
_entity_poly.entity_id
_entity_poly.type
_entity_poly.pdbx_seq_one_letter_code
_entity_poly.pdbx_strand_id
1 'polypeptide(L)'
;MNRFEQFDARLTEWAAFTGVPFLRISLGIVFFWFGMLKFFPGLSPAETLATDTIRVMTFGIVEPYVSIIILAAWETLIGIGLITGRALRATLLLLFLQMPGTITPMVIFPDLCFQSIPFDLTIEGQYIVKNLVLVAAGIVIGATVRGGRLTANEATDA
;
A
#
# COMPACT_ATOMS: atom_id res chain seq x y z
N MET A 1 31.08 -18.14 21.25
CA MET A 1 30.35 -17.28 20.30
C MET A 1 31.30 -16.26 19.71
N ASN A 2 31.46 -16.26 18.39
CA ASN A 2 32.25 -15.28 17.68
C ASN A 2 31.59 -13.89 17.77
N ARG A 3 32.38 -12.81 17.78
CA ARG A 3 31.86 -11.43 17.77
C ARG A 3 30.86 -11.17 16.63
N PHE A 4 31.04 -11.87 15.49
CA PHE A 4 30.13 -11.83 14.35
C PHE A 4 28.74 -12.41 14.68
N GLU A 5 28.67 -13.55 15.36
CA GLU A 5 27.39 -14.19 15.73
C GLU A 5 26.60 -13.34 16.74
N GLN A 6 27.30 -12.69 17.67
CA GLN A 6 26.66 -11.77 18.63
C GLN A 6 26.12 -10.51 17.95
N PHE A 7 26.81 -10.02 16.92
CA PHE A 7 26.38 -8.87 16.15
C PHE A 7 25.14 -9.21 15.29
N ASP A 8 25.18 -10.36 14.61
CA ASP A 8 24.08 -10.86 13.79
C ASP A 8 22.80 -11.11 14.60
N ALA A 9 22.93 -11.74 15.77
CA ALA A 9 21.80 -11.95 16.68
C ALA A 9 21.14 -10.63 17.11
N ARG A 10 21.95 -9.63 17.49
CA ARG A 10 21.45 -8.30 17.87
C ARG A 10 20.75 -7.58 16.73
N LEU A 11 21.29 -7.72 15.51
CA LEU A 11 20.69 -7.11 14.32
C LEU A 11 19.32 -7.73 14.02
N THR A 12 19.22 -9.05 14.12
CA THR A 12 17.99 -9.80 13.84
C THR A 12 16.92 -9.51 14.89
N GLU A 13 17.28 -9.44 16.17
CA GLU A 13 16.38 -9.02 17.26
C GLU A 13 15.86 -7.59 17.06
N TRP A 14 16.75 -6.66 16.68
CA TRP A 14 16.36 -5.29 16.39
C TRP A 14 15.40 -5.20 15.20
N ALA A 15 15.67 -5.95 14.13
CA ALA A 15 14.83 -6.03 12.94
C ALA A 15 13.45 -6.62 13.28
N ALA A 16 13.38 -7.65 14.11
CA ALA A 16 12.13 -8.26 14.55
C ALA A 16 11.28 -7.30 15.39
N PHE A 17 11.91 -6.55 16.30
CA PHE A 17 11.21 -5.60 17.16
C PHE A 17 10.74 -4.34 16.41
N THR A 18 11.60 -3.80 15.53
CA THR A 18 11.38 -2.49 14.88
C THR A 18 10.72 -2.62 13.51
N GLY A 19 10.89 -3.76 12.83
CA GLY A 19 10.51 -3.94 11.43
C GLY A 19 9.02 -3.73 11.17
N VAL A 20 8.14 -4.37 11.94
CA VAL A 20 6.68 -4.24 11.74
C VAL A 20 6.17 -2.83 12.06
N PRO A 21 6.53 -2.19 13.19
CA PRO A 21 6.18 -0.78 13.43
C PRO A 21 6.69 0.16 12.33
N PHE A 22 7.93 -0.01 11.89
CA PHE A 22 8.53 0.80 10.83
C PHE A 22 7.81 0.60 9.49
N LEU A 23 7.49 -0.65 9.13
CA LEU A 23 6.73 -0.98 7.94
C LEU A 23 5.34 -0.34 7.97
N ARG A 24 4.66 -0.40 9.11
CA ARG A 24 3.33 0.21 9.28
C ARG A 24 3.37 1.73 9.14
N ILE A 25 4.31 2.39 9.80
CA ILE A 25 4.40 3.86 9.78
C ILE A 25 4.83 4.34 8.39
N SER A 26 5.83 3.70 7.77
CA SER A 26 6.27 4.07 6.41
C SER A 26 5.16 3.88 5.38
N LEU A 27 4.43 2.77 5.43
CA LEU A 27 3.25 2.54 4.59
C LEU A 27 2.18 3.62 4.81
N GLY A 28 1.91 3.96 6.08
CA GLY A 28 0.96 4.99 6.43
C GLY A 28 1.35 6.39 5.93
N ILE A 29 2.63 6.76 6.01
CA ILE A 29 3.14 8.02 5.48
C ILE A 29 2.94 8.08 3.95
N VAL A 30 3.26 7.00 3.24
CA VAL A 30 3.09 6.94 1.78
C VAL A 30 1.62 7.13 1.38
N PHE A 31 0.70 6.40 2.01
CA PHE A 31 -0.74 6.53 1.74
C PHE A 31 -1.27 7.91 2.11
N PHE A 32 -0.89 8.44 3.27
CA PHE A 32 -1.30 9.77 3.70
C PHE A 32 -0.82 10.85 2.72
N TRP A 33 0.45 10.79 2.31
CA TRP A 33 1.03 11.75 1.40
C TRP A 33 0.37 11.71 0.02
N PHE A 34 0.20 10.51 -0.55
CA PHE A 34 -0.47 10.36 -1.85
C PHE A 34 -1.95 10.75 -1.82
N GLY A 35 -2.67 10.42 -0.75
CA GLY A 35 -4.03 10.86 -0.56
C GLY A 35 -4.13 12.38 -0.45
N MET A 36 -3.24 13.00 0.33
CA MET A 36 -3.22 14.45 0.50
C MET A 36 -2.93 15.21 -0.80
N LEU A 37 -2.01 14.69 -1.63
CA LEU A 37 -1.70 15.31 -2.93
C LEU A 37 -2.90 15.31 -3.88
N LYS A 38 -3.78 14.30 -3.80
CA LYS A 38 -4.97 14.21 -4.66
C LYS A 38 -6.06 15.24 -4.36
N PHE A 39 -6.00 15.93 -3.22
CA PHE A 39 -6.89 17.08 -2.99
C PHE A 39 -6.51 18.32 -3.80
N PHE A 40 -5.28 18.35 -4.34
CA PHE A 40 -4.76 19.46 -5.13
C PHE A 40 -4.70 19.04 -6.61
N PRO A 41 -5.49 19.67 -7.50
CA PRO A 41 -5.58 19.25 -8.88
C PRO A 41 -4.25 19.39 -9.63
N GLY A 42 -3.92 18.40 -10.46
CA GLY A 42 -2.75 18.44 -11.36
C GLY A 42 -1.41 18.06 -10.72
N LEU A 43 -1.39 17.62 -9.46
CA LEU A 43 -0.17 17.18 -8.78
C LEU A 43 0.06 15.66 -8.82
N SER A 44 -0.95 14.87 -9.21
CA SER A 44 -0.84 13.40 -9.22
C SER A 44 -0.70 12.86 -10.65
N PRO A 45 0.42 12.19 -10.99
CA PRO A 45 0.62 11.59 -12.31
C PRO A 45 -0.45 10.57 -12.70
N ALA A 46 -1.06 9.91 -11.70
CA ALA A 46 -2.03 8.84 -11.90
C ALA A 46 -3.49 9.32 -11.84
N GLU A 47 -3.74 10.62 -11.73
CA GLU A 47 -5.08 11.21 -11.58
C GLU A 47 -6.00 10.87 -12.76
N THR A 48 -5.51 11.09 -13.98
CA THR A 48 -6.25 10.80 -15.22
C THR A 48 -6.55 9.31 -15.36
N LEU A 49 -5.55 8.44 -15.13
CA LEU A 49 -5.74 7.00 -15.24
C LEU A 49 -6.75 6.47 -14.20
N ALA A 50 -6.71 6.97 -12.97
CA ALA A 50 -7.62 6.58 -11.91
C ALA A 50 -9.07 7.04 -12.20
N THR A 51 -9.24 8.28 -12.66
CA THR A 51 -10.56 8.82 -12.99
C THR A 51 -11.21 8.13 -14.18
N ASP A 52 -10.46 7.89 -15.25
CA ASP A 52 -10.96 7.17 -16.43
C ASP A 52 -11.37 5.74 -16.07
N THR A 53 -10.59 5.07 -15.21
CA THR A 53 -10.92 3.73 -14.71
C THR A 53 -12.20 3.72 -13.90
N ILE A 54 -12.37 4.65 -12.96
CA ILE A 54 -13.60 4.75 -12.16
C ILE A 54 -14.80 5.09 -13.05
N ARG A 55 -14.62 5.99 -14.02
CA ARG A 55 -15.67 6.34 -14.97
C ARG A 55 -16.13 5.12 -15.76
N VAL A 56 -15.21 4.30 -16.27
CA VAL A 56 -15.58 3.06 -16.98
C VAL A 56 -16.24 2.06 -16.04
N MET A 57 -15.69 1.83 -14.85
CA MET A 57 -16.28 0.89 -13.87
C MET A 57 -17.67 1.32 -13.39
N THR A 58 -17.94 2.62 -13.32
CA THR A 58 -19.21 3.17 -12.87
C THR A 58 -20.17 3.46 -14.02
N PHE A 59 -19.89 2.96 -15.24
CA PHE A 59 -20.69 3.20 -16.45
C PHE A 59 -20.94 4.70 -16.72
N GLY A 60 -20.00 5.56 -16.34
CA GLY A 60 -20.08 7.01 -16.50
C GLY A 60 -20.96 7.73 -15.48
N ILE A 61 -21.45 7.05 -14.44
CA ILE A 61 -22.33 7.64 -13.42
C ILE A 61 -21.54 8.56 -12.48
N VAL A 62 -20.30 8.21 -12.15
CA VAL A 62 -19.48 8.98 -11.22
C VAL A 62 -18.60 9.97 -11.99
N GLU A 63 -18.70 11.24 -11.60
CA GLU A 63 -17.88 12.31 -12.16
C GLU A 63 -16.40 12.17 -11.77
N PRO A 64 -15.44 12.48 -12.66
CA PRO A 64 -14.01 12.39 -12.37
C PRO A 64 -13.59 13.11 -11.09
N TYR A 65 -14.11 14.32 -10.86
CA TYR A 65 -13.80 15.12 -9.68
C TYR A 65 -14.22 14.42 -8.37
N VAL A 66 -15.44 13.86 -8.35
CA VAL A 66 -15.96 13.11 -7.19
C VAL A 66 -15.11 11.87 -6.94
N SER A 67 -14.72 11.17 -8.01
CA SER A 67 -13.87 9.98 -7.94
C SER A 67 -12.52 10.28 -7.28
N ILE A 68 -11.88 11.38 -7.65
CA ILE A 68 -10.59 11.82 -7.08
C ILE A 68 -10.74 12.14 -5.60
N ILE A 69 -11.78 12.88 -5.21
CA ILE A 69 -12.00 13.23 -3.80
C ILE A 69 -12.23 11.98 -2.96
N ILE A 70 -13.02 11.02 -3.48
CA ILE A 70 -13.25 9.75 -2.79
C ILE A 70 -11.91 9.01 -2.60
N LEU A 71 -11.10 8.89 -3.66
CA LEU A 71 -9.78 8.24 -3.57
C LEU A 71 -8.84 8.99 -2.61
N ALA A 72 -8.80 10.32 -2.67
CA ALA A 72 -7.99 11.16 -1.79
C ALA A 72 -8.36 10.94 -0.33
N ALA A 73 -9.65 10.97 -0.01
CA ALA A 73 -10.15 10.70 1.34
C ALA A 73 -9.86 9.26 1.78
N TRP A 74 -10.03 8.28 0.88
CA TRP A 74 -9.79 6.87 1.14
C TRP A 74 -8.33 6.59 1.51
N GLU A 75 -7.39 7.08 0.69
CA GLU A 75 -5.95 6.92 0.93
C GLU A 75 -5.49 7.68 2.17
N THR A 76 -6.00 8.89 2.38
CA THR A 76 -5.69 9.69 3.58
C THR A 76 -6.15 8.98 4.84
N LEU A 77 -7.36 8.40 4.83
CA LEU A 77 -7.90 7.63 5.96
C LEU A 77 -7.06 6.38 6.25
N ILE A 78 -6.65 5.64 5.20
CA ILE A 78 -5.73 4.50 5.35
C ILE A 78 -4.42 4.96 5.98
N GLY A 79 -3.84 6.05 5.47
CA GLY A 79 -2.59 6.61 5.96
C GLY A 79 -2.65 6.96 7.44
N ILE A 80 -3.67 7.71 7.85
CA ILE A 80 -3.90 8.06 9.26
C ILE A 80 -4.11 6.81 10.12
N GLY A 81 -4.90 5.84 9.65
CA GLY A 81 -5.16 4.60 10.37
C GLY A 81 -3.88 3.78 10.62
N LEU A 82 -3.00 3.70 9.61
CA LEU A 82 -1.72 3.00 9.71
C LEU A 82 -0.73 3.73 10.63
N ILE A 83 -0.59 5.05 10.49
CA ILE A 83 0.30 5.88 11.32
C ILE A 83 -0.12 5.81 12.79
N THR A 84 -1.39 6.04 13.07
CA THR A 84 -1.92 6.08 14.45
C THR A 84 -2.03 4.69 15.07
N GLY A 85 -2.05 3.62 14.26
CA GLY A 85 -2.26 2.26 14.72
C GLY A 85 -3.68 2.00 15.25
N ARG A 86 -4.64 2.91 15.01
CA ARG A 86 -6.03 2.75 15.44
C ARG A 86 -6.86 2.03 14.40
N ALA A 87 -7.80 1.21 14.87
CA ALA A 87 -8.73 0.45 14.03
C ALA A 87 -8.05 -0.33 12.89
N LEU A 88 -6.85 -0.88 13.12
CA LEU A 88 -6.01 -1.47 12.07
C LEU A 88 -6.72 -2.52 11.21
N ARG A 89 -7.66 -3.28 11.77
CA ARG A 89 -8.47 -4.22 10.98
C ARG A 89 -9.30 -3.53 9.91
N ALA A 90 -9.95 -2.42 10.26
CA ALA A 90 -10.73 -1.61 9.33
C ALA A 90 -9.81 -0.92 8.31
N THR A 91 -8.69 -0.34 8.78
CA THR A 91 -7.68 0.29 7.92
C THR A 91 -7.11 -0.68 6.88
N LEU A 92 -6.77 -1.90 7.28
CA LEU A 92 -6.27 -2.93 6.38
C LEU A 92 -7.37 -3.43 5.42
N LEU A 93 -8.62 -3.54 5.89
CA LEU A 93 -9.74 -3.88 5.03
C LEU A 93 -9.93 -2.82 3.92
N LEU A 94 -9.85 -1.52 4.27
CA LEU A 94 -9.90 -0.43 3.30
C LEU A 94 -8.73 -0.49 2.31
N LEU A 95 -7.53 -0.79 2.81
CA LEU A 95 -6.33 -0.98 1.98
C LEU A 95 -6.53 -2.12 0.99
N PHE A 96 -6.98 -3.29 1.44
CA PHE A 96 -7.21 -4.44 0.55
C PHE A 96 -8.36 -4.20 -0.44
N LEU A 97 -9.41 -3.48 -0.04
CA LEU A 97 -10.52 -3.16 -0.94
C LEU A 97 -10.10 -2.22 -2.07
N GLN A 98 -9.13 -1.33 -1.83
CA GLN A 98 -8.58 -0.45 -2.85
C GLN A 98 -7.74 -1.21 -3.90
N MET A 99 -7.05 -2.29 -3.51
CA MET A 99 -6.06 -2.96 -4.38
C MET A 99 -6.62 -3.46 -5.72
N PRO A 100 -7.78 -4.17 -5.79
CA PRO A 100 -8.36 -4.56 -7.07
C PRO A 100 -8.60 -3.38 -8.00
N GLY A 101 -9.12 -2.26 -7.47
CA GLY A 101 -9.36 -1.04 -8.24
C GLY A 101 -8.08 -0.45 -8.84
N THR A 102 -6.93 -0.61 -8.19
CA THR A 102 -5.64 -0.15 -8.72
C THR A 102 -5.08 -1.04 -9.83
N ILE A 103 -5.49 -2.30 -9.91
CA ILE A 103 -5.04 -3.26 -10.93
C ILE A 103 -5.93 -3.18 -12.17
N THR A 104 -7.20 -2.80 -12.02
CA THR A 104 -8.17 -2.64 -13.12
C THR A 104 -7.64 -1.88 -14.35
N PRO A 105 -6.89 -0.76 -14.23
CA PRO A 105 -6.40 -0.03 -15.40
C PRO A 105 -5.47 -0.88 -16.29
N MET A 106 -4.74 -1.85 -15.74
CA MET A 106 -3.87 -2.73 -16.54
C MET A 106 -4.65 -3.63 -17.50
N VAL A 107 -5.93 -3.88 -17.20
CA VAL A 107 -6.82 -4.70 -18.02
C VAL A 107 -7.68 -3.83 -18.95
N ILE A 108 -8.18 -2.70 -18.44
CA ILE A 108 -9.08 -1.80 -19.20
C ILE A 108 -8.28 -0.87 -20.14
N PHE A 109 -7.11 -0.40 -19.72
CA PHE A 109 -6.26 0.55 -20.44
C PHE A 109 -4.81 0.03 -20.54
N PRO A 110 -4.59 -1.13 -21.20
CA PRO A 110 -3.26 -1.71 -21.31
C PRO A 110 -2.27 -0.77 -22.03
N ASP A 111 -2.74 0.01 -23.01
CA ASP A 111 -1.89 0.97 -23.75
C ASP A 111 -1.33 2.10 -22.89
N LEU A 112 -1.96 2.39 -21.74
CA LEU A 112 -1.47 3.37 -20.77
C LEU A 112 -0.55 2.74 -19.71
N CYS A 113 -0.60 1.41 -19.56
CA CYS A 113 0.16 0.67 -18.55
C CYS A 113 1.40 -0.04 -19.14
N PHE A 114 1.41 -0.31 -20.44
CA PHE A 114 2.47 -1.03 -21.14
C PHE A 114 2.95 -0.26 -22.37
N GLN A 115 4.26 -0.11 -22.51
CA GLN A 115 4.91 0.28 -23.77
C GLN A 115 4.95 -0.90 -24.76
N SER A 116 5.11 -2.13 -24.23
CA SER A 116 5.04 -3.38 -25.00
C SER A 116 4.57 -4.51 -24.09
N ILE A 117 3.35 -4.99 -24.33
CA ILE A 117 2.72 -6.04 -23.54
C ILE A 117 3.51 -7.36 -23.71
N PRO A 118 3.79 -8.12 -22.63
CA PRO A 118 3.44 -7.90 -21.22
C PRO A 118 4.59 -7.40 -20.33
N PHE A 119 5.78 -7.13 -20.90
CA PHE A 119 7.00 -6.96 -20.10
C PHE A 119 7.46 -5.51 -19.93
N ASP A 120 7.17 -4.63 -20.89
CA ASP A 120 7.63 -3.24 -20.86
C ASP A 120 6.53 -2.33 -20.29
N LEU A 121 6.69 -1.90 -19.04
CA LEU A 121 5.71 -1.14 -18.27
C LEU A 121 5.98 0.37 -18.35
N THR A 122 4.92 1.14 -18.52
CA THR A 122 4.96 2.60 -18.31
C THR A 122 5.24 2.94 -16.86
N ILE A 123 5.48 4.21 -16.55
CA ILE A 123 5.65 4.67 -15.17
C ILE A 123 4.40 4.36 -14.33
N GLU A 124 3.22 4.52 -14.91
CA GLU A 124 1.93 4.18 -14.31
C GLU A 124 1.82 2.67 -14.06
N GLY A 125 2.17 1.85 -15.05
CA GLY A 125 2.20 0.39 -14.91
C GLY A 125 3.16 -0.08 -13.80
N GLN A 126 4.34 0.53 -13.71
CA GLN A 126 5.30 0.26 -12.64
C GLN A 126 4.74 0.60 -11.25
N TYR A 127 4.05 1.74 -11.12
CA TYR A 127 3.39 2.11 -9.87
C TYR A 127 2.31 1.10 -9.46
N ILE A 128 1.54 0.59 -10.42
CA ILE A 128 0.52 -0.44 -10.16
C ILE A 128 1.18 -1.74 -9.70
N VAL A 129 2.19 -2.24 -10.40
CA VAL A 129 2.87 -3.50 -10.03
C VAL A 129 3.54 -3.40 -8.65
N LYS A 130 4.10 -2.24 -8.31
CA LYS A 130 4.67 -1.97 -6.98
C LYS A 130 3.63 -2.09 -5.85
N ASN A 131 2.32 -2.00 -6.12
CA ASN A 131 1.29 -2.22 -5.10
C ASN A 131 1.34 -3.63 -4.50
N LEU A 132 1.93 -4.62 -5.18
CA LEU A 132 2.17 -5.96 -4.61
C LEU A 132 2.96 -5.90 -3.30
N VAL A 133 3.94 -4.98 -3.20
CA VAL A 133 4.71 -4.75 -1.98
C VAL A 133 3.82 -4.19 -0.86
N LEU A 134 2.86 -3.32 -1.21
CA LEU A 134 1.91 -2.77 -0.24
C LEU A 134 0.94 -3.84 0.27
N VAL A 135 0.51 -4.76 -0.61
CA VAL A 135 -0.32 -5.91 -0.23
C VAL A 135 0.45 -6.82 0.73
N ALA A 136 1.69 -7.18 0.41
CA ALA A 136 2.55 -7.98 1.26
C ALA A 136 2.76 -7.30 2.64
N ALA A 137 3.02 -6.00 2.64
CA ALA A 137 3.15 -5.23 3.87
C ALA A 137 1.85 -5.23 4.70
N GLY A 138 0.70 -5.06 4.05
CA GLY A 138 -0.62 -5.14 4.69
C GLY A 138 -0.88 -6.50 5.34
N ILE A 139 -0.48 -7.60 4.69
CA ILE A 139 -0.59 -8.96 5.24
C ILE A 139 0.27 -9.12 6.49
N VAL A 140 1.54 -8.69 6.43
CA VAL A 140 2.48 -8.76 7.58
C VAL A 140 1.97 -7.92 8.75
N ILE A 141 1.52 -6.68 8.49
CA ILE A 141 0.93 -5.83 9.53
C ILE A 141 -0.31 -6.51 10.10
N GLY A 142 -1.18 -7.06 9.24
CA GLY A 142 -2.39 -7.81 9.60
C GLY A 142 -2.16 -8.97 10.56
N ALA A 143 -1.09 -9.74 10.33
CA ALA A 143 -0.70 -10.85 11.21
C ALA A 143 -0.39 -10.37 12.64
N THR A 144 0.10 -9.14 12.82
CA THR A 144 0.47 -8.59 14.14
C THR A 144 -0.65 -7.83 14.85
N VAL A 145 -1.82 -7.64 14.23
CA VAL A 145 -2.93 -6.84 14.80
C VAL A 145 -3.50 -7.43 16.10
N ARG A 146 -3.26 -8.72 16.39
CA ARG A 146 -3.65 -9.38 17.65
C ARG A 146 -2.63 -9.23 18.78
N GLY A 147 -1.61 -8.38 18.61
CA GLY A 147 -0.51 -8.23 19.58
C GLY A 147 0.63 -9.23 19.38
N GLY A 148 0.57 -10.05 18.32
CA GLY A 148 1.69 -10.89 17.90
C GLY A 148 2.89 -10.04 17.48
N ARG A 149 4.09 -10.49 17.81
CA ARG A 149 5.34 -9.83 17.46
C ARG A 149 6.19 -10.79 16.61
N LEU A 150 6.95 -10.23 15.68
CA LEU A 150 8.00 -11.00 15.02
C LEU A 150 9.05 -11.36 16.07
N THR A 151 9.46 -12.62 16.14
CA THR A 151 10.56 -13.09 16.99
C THR A 151 11.72 -13.50 16.11
N ALA A 152 12.94 -13.13 16.50
CA ALA A 152 14.16 -13.49 15.78
C ALA A 152 14.56 -14.96 15.99
N ASN A 153 14.19 -15.51 17.14
CA ASN A 153 14.51 -16.89 17.52
C ASN A 153 13.28 -17.78 17.33
N GLU A 154 13.53 -19.07 17.08
CA GLU A 154 12.48 -20.10 17.09
C GLU A 154 11.72 -20.03 18.41
N ALA A 155 10.40 -20.15 18.34
CA ALA A 155 9.60 -20.40 19.52
C ALA A 155 10.09 -21.74 20.09
N THR A 156 10.88 -21.69 21.16
CA THR A 156 11.20 -22.90 21.92
C THR A 156 9.87 -23.43 22.42
N ASP A 157 9.41 -24.54 21.85
CA ASP A 157 8.15 -25.20 22.21
C ASP A 157 8.07 -25.30 23.75
N ALA A 158 7.04 -24.66 24.31
CA ALA A 158 6.74 -24.66 25.74
C ALA A 158 5.87 -25.87 26.11
#